data_AF-A0A6A3WPJ2-F1
#
_entry.id   AF-A0A6A3WPJ2-F1
#
_cell.length_a   1.000
_cell.length_b   1.000
_cell.length_c   1.000
_cell.angle_alpha   90.00
_cell.angle_beta   90.00
_cell.angle_gamma   90.00
#
_symmetry.space_group_name_H-M   'P 1'
#
loop_
_entity.id
_entity.type
_entity.pdbx_description
1 polymer ?
#
loop_
_entity_poly.entity_id
_entity_poly.type
_entity_poly.pdbx_seq_one_letter_code
_entity_poly.pdbx_strand_id
1 'polypeptide(L)'
;MVNPAADAKKNEGNEAFKKQDYPTAVAKYTEAVEIDPTNHVYFSNRSAAYSGWGKFQEAADDAAECVRLNPQFVKGYHRHGVALKGLKKYDEALATLRAGQRVDFNNADLNRLVTEVEPLQARAEQAKRSGMSSAELLKERGNDAFKSAAFEKAIELYGEAIEACSDKPGSVLALSCYNNRAACNQQLSNFSGVIRDCTHVLEYDEKNQKALLRRALAYEGLERYRLALQDIRALLAINPSIEIANKAQHRLSNYVRQLKQNN
;
A
#
# COMPACT_ATOMS: atom_id res chain seq x y z
N MET A 1 -22.04 27.61 -8.74
CA MET A 1 -23.49 27.68 -9.05
C MET A 1 -23.89 26.34 -9.62
N VAL A 2 -25.01 25.77 -9.18
CA VAL A 2 -25.50 24.47 -9.68
C VAL A 2 -25.91 24.62 -11.15
N ASN A 3 -25.45 23.72 -12.02
CA ASN A 3 -25.85 23.72 -13.43
C ASN A 3 -27.25 23.07 -13.57
N PRO A 4 -28.30 23.84 -13.94
CA PRO A 4 -29.67 23.31 -13.99
C PRO A 4 -29.85 22.13 -14.95
N ALA A 5 -29.09 22.09 -16.06
CA ALA A 5 -29.15 21.01 -17.02
C ALA A 5 -28.58 19.71 -16.43
N ALA A 6 -27.44 19.79 -15.73
CA ALA A 6 -26.85 18.65 -15.03
C ALA A 6 -27.79 18.13 -13.92
N ASP A 7 -28.45 19.05 -13.21
CA ASP A 7 -29.39 18.69 -12.14
C ASP A 7 -30.67 18.03 -12.67
N ALA A 8 -31.16 18.42 -13.84
CA ALA A 8 -32.25 17.72 -14.52
C ALA A 8 -31.85 16.27 -14.85
N LYS A 9 -30.64 16.05 -15.40
CA LYS A 9 -30.11 14.71 -15.68
C LYS A 9 -29.93 13.87 -14.42
N LYS A 10 -29.42 14.45 -13.34
CA LYS A 10 -29.38 13.80 -12.02
C LYS A 10 -30.79 13.37 -11.58
N ASN A 11 -31.81 14.22 -11.75
CA ASN A 11 -33.16 13.88 -11.34
C ASN A 11 -33.77 12.75 -12.19
N GLU A 12 -33.56 12.75 -13.51
CA GLU A 12 -33.90 11.62 -14.38
C GLU A 12 -33.22 10.32 -13.88
N GLY A 13 -31.94 10.41 -13.53
CA GLY A 13 -31.18 9.30 -12.96
C GLY A 13 -31.72 8.82 -11.60
N ASN A 14 -32.15 9.74 -10.74
CA ASN A 14 -32.77 9.41 -9.45
C ASN A 14 -34.08 8.62 -9.65
N GLU A 15 -34.90 9.01 -10.62
CA GLU A 15 -36.16 8.31 -10.94
C GLU A 15 -35.91 6.90 -11.49
N ALA A 16 -34.94 6.74 -12.38
CA ALA A 16 -34.51 5.43 -12.85
C ALA A 16 -33.96 4.56 -11.71
N PHE A 17 -33.15 5.16 -10.81
CA PHE A 17 -32.57 4.47 -9.66
C PHE A 17 -33.66 3.96 -8.68
N LYS A 18 -34.70 4.76 -8.42
CA LYS A 18 -35.85 4.34 -7.59
C LYS A 18 -36.57 3.13 -8.18
N LYS A 19 -36.62 3.03 -9.52
CA LYS A 19 -37.18 1.88 -10.25
C LYS A 19 -36.23 0.70 -10.36
N GLN A 20 -35.04 0.78 -9.76
CA GLN A 20 -33.94 -0.19 -9.90
C GLN A 20 -33.48 -0.39 -11.36
N ASP A 21 -33.79 0.55 -12.25
CA ASP A 21 -33.24 0.60 -13.60
C ASP A 21 -31.84 1.24 -13.54
N TYR A 22 -30.88 0.45 -13.05
CA TYR A 22 -29.51 0.90 -12.86
C TYR A 22 -28.79 1.28 -14.17
N PRO A 23 -28.96 0.57 -15.31
CA PRO A 23 -28.38 0.99 -16.58
C PRO A 23 -28.82 2.40 -16.99
N THR A 24 -30.12 2.69 -16.94
CA THR A 24 -30.63 4.03 -17.27
C THR A 24 -30.16 5.06 -16.26
N ALA A 25 -30.17 4.74 -14.96
CA ALA A 25 -29.67 5.65 -13.92
C ALA A 25 -28.20 6.04 -14.17
N VAL A 26 -27.34 5.07 -14.47
CA VAL A 26 -25.93 5.30 -14.82
C VAL A 26 -25.79 6.20 -16.04
N ALA A 27 -26.57 5.96 -17.10
CA ALA A 27 -26.53 6.78 -18.31
C ALA A 27 -26.86 8.25 -17.98
N LYS A 28 -27.93 8.47 -17.20
CA LYS A 28 -28.37 9.81 -16.79
C LYS A 28 -27.39 10.53 -15.87
N TYR A 29 -26.79 9.82 -14.91
CA TYR A 29 -25.73 10.43 -14.11
C TYR A 29 -24.46 10.70 -14.91
N THR A 30 -24.17 9.91 -15.95
CA THR A 30 -23.04 10.17 -16.85
C THR A 30 -23.26 11.45 -17.65
N GLU A 31 -24.46 11.63 -18.22
CA GLU A 31 -24.85 12.91 -18.84
C GLU A 31 -24.66 14.09 -17.85
N ALA A 32 -25.04 13.92 -16.57
CA ALA A 32 -24.85 14.95 -15.55
C ALA A 32 -23.36 15.27 -15.28
N VAL A 33 -22.51 14.24 -15.19
CA VAL A 33 -21.06 14.37 -15.00
C VAL A 33 -20.39 15.04 -16.19
N GLU A 34 -20.83 14.74 -17.41
CA GLU A 34 -20.29 15.37 -18.63
C GLU A 34 -20.60 16.87 -18.68
N ILE A 35 -21.79 17.27 -18.19
CA ILE A 35 -22.21 18.67 -18.13
C ILE A 35 -21.50 19.45 -17.02
N ASP A 36 -21.28 18.82 -15.86
CA ASP A 36 -20.55 19.40 -14.73
C ASP A 36 -19.68 18.33 -14.03
N PRO A 37 -18.41 18.19 -14.46
CA PRO A 37 -17.50 17.16 -13.96
C PRO A 37 -16.90 17.49 -12.60
N THR A 38 -17.25 18.64 -12.00
CA THR A 38 -16.70 19.07 -10.71
C THR A 38 -17.61 18.76 -9.54
N ASN A 39 -18.85 18.34 -9.82
CA ASN A 39 -19.84 18.09 -8.79
C ASN A 39 -19.81 16.64 -8.28
N HIS A 40 -19.16 16.47 -7.13
CA HIS A 40 -19.05 15.21 -6.39
C HIS A 40 -20.37 14.47 -6.15
N VAL A 41 -21.53 15.14 -6.13
CA VAL A 41 -22.84 14.50 -5.93
C VAL A 41 -23.20 13.57 -7.10
N TYR A 42 -22.87 13.95 -8.34
CA TYR A 42 -23.18 13.14 -9.51
C TYR A 42 -22.38 11.84 -9.52
N PHE A 43 -21.09 11.91 -9.18
CA PHE A 43 -20.25 10.74 -8.95
C PHE A 43 -20.76 9.86 -7.80
N SER A 44 -21.19 10.46 -6.68
CA SER A 44 -21.78 9.70 -5.56
C SER A 44 -23.04 8.92 -5.96
N ASN A 45 -23.89 9.52 -6.80
CA ASN A 45 -25.12 8.90 -7.27
C ASN A 45 -24.85 7.83 -8.33
N ARG A 46 -23.91 8.09 -9.26
CA ARG A 46 -23.51 7.11 -10.27
C ARG A 46 -22.82 5.90 -9.63
N SER A 47 -21.95 6.11 -8.64
CA SER A 47 -21.38 5.04 -7.81
C SER A 47 -22.45 4.17 -7.15
N ALA A 48 -23.53 4.80 -6.64
CA ALA A 48 -24.65 4.07 -6.06
C ALA A 48 -25.36 3.19 -7.09
N ALA A 49 -25.61 3.72 -8.29
CA ALA A 49 -26.23 3.00 -9.39
C ALA A 49 -25.36 1.83 -9.86
N TYR A 50 -24.06 2.05 -10.03
CA TYR A 50 -23.10 0.98 -10.33
C TYR A 50 -23.08 -0.11 -9.25
N SER A 51 -23.10 0.26 -7.97
CA SER A 51 -23.16 -0.70 -6.86
C SER A 51 -24.45 -1.54 -6.89
N GLY A 52 -25.60 -0.90 -7.14
CA GLY A 52 -26.89 -1.60 -7.30
C GLY A 52 -26.90 -2.54 -8.50
N TRP A 53 -26.16 -2.20 -9.56
CA TRP A 53 -25.97 -3.05 -10.73
C TRP A 53 -24.93 -4.17 -10.54
N GLY A 54 -24.22 -4.21 -9.41
CA GLY A 54 -23.12 -5.16 -9.18
C GLY A 54 -21.81 -4.81 -9.91
N LYS A 55 -21.72 -3.63 -10.52
CA LYS A 55 -20.51 -3.08 -11.15
C LYS A 55 -19.61 -2.40 -10.12
N PHE A 56 -19.06 -3.21 -9.22
CA PHE A 56 -18.39 -2.69 -8.03
C PHE A 56 -17.06 -1.98 -8.31
N GLN A 57 -16.37 -2.29 -9.41
CA GLN A 57 -15.12 -1.59 -9.75
C GLN A 57 -15.42 -0.16 -10.21
N GLU A 58 -16.36 0.00 -11.13
CA GLU A 58 -16.82 1.31 -11.60
C GLU A 58 -17.43 2.14 -10.45
N ALA A 59 -18.14 1.47 -9.53
CA ALA A 59 -18.65 2.12 -8.33
C ALA A 59 -17.53 2.63 -7.41
N ALA A 60 -16.43 1.87 -7.26
CA ALA A 60 -15.30 2.26 -6.43
C ALA A 60 -14.57 3.45 -7.05
N ASP A 61 -14.36 3.44 -8.37
CA ASP A 61 -13.69 4.52 -9.09
C ASP A 61 -14.47 5.85 -8.97
N ASP A 62 -15.80 5.81 -9.18
CA ASP A 62 -16.66 6.99 -9.00
C ASP A 62 -16.71 7.47 -7.54
N ALA A 63 -16.70 6.55 -6.57
CA ALA A 63 -16.73 6.95 -5.17
C ALA A 63 -15.39 7.55 -4.72
N ALA A 64 -14.26 7.05 -5.23
CA ALA A 64 -12.94 7.63 -5.02
C ALA A 64 -12.88 9.05 -5.60
N GLU A 65 -13.42 9.25 -6.81
CA GLU A 65 -13.50 10.56 -7.44
C GLU A 65 -14.41 11.53 -6.66
N CYS A 66 -15.55 11.04 -6.17
CA CYS A 66 -16.44 11.79 -5.28
C CYS A 66 -15.69 12.31 -4.03
N VAL A 67 -14.92 11.45 -3.37
CA VAL A 67 -14.11 11.81 -2.19
C VAL A 67 -12.99 12.78 -2.57
N ARG A 68 -12.35 12.60 -3.74
CA ARG A 68 -11.31 13.50 -4.24
C ARG A 68 -11.84 14.92 -4.47
N LEU A 69 -13.02 15.03 -5.07
CA LEU A 69 -13.67 16.31 -5.38
C LEU A 69 -14.19 17.01 -4.11
N ASN A 70 -14.72 16.26 -3.14
CA ASN A 70 -15.12 16.80 -1.85
C ASN A 70 -14.76 15.87 -0.68
N PRO A 71 -13.57 16.06 -0.07
CA PRO A 71 -13.14 15.26 1.08
C PRO A 71 -13.99 15.42 2.34
N GLN A 72 -14.88 16.42 2.41
CA GLN A 72 -15.80 16.59 3.54
C GLN A 72 -17.14 15.87 3.33
N PHE A 73 -17.35 15.27 2.16
CA PHE A 73 -18.59 14.57 1.86
C PHE A 73 -18.56 13.12 2.33
N VAL A 74 -19.01 12.91 3.57
CA VAL A 74 -19.02 11.61 4.27
C VAL A 74 -19.66 10.49 3.45
N LYS A 75 -20.73 10.80 2.69
CA LYS A 75 -21.42 9.82 1.84
C LYS A 75 -20.51 9.26 0.74
N GLY A 76 -19.52 10.02 0.25
CA GLY A 76 -18.51 9.54 -0.70
C GLY A 76 -17.69 8.38 -0.12
N TYR A 77 -17.21 8.51 1.12
CA TYR A 77 -16.50 7.44 1.82
C TYR A 77 -17.37 6.20 2.02
N HIS A 78 -18.64 6.41 2.39
CA HIS A 78 -19.60 5.30 2.52
C HIS A 78 -19.81 4.57 1.18
N ARG A 79 -20.02 5.30 0.07
CA ARG A 79 -20.14 4.70 -1.27
C ARG A 79 -18.91 3.88 -1.62
N HIS A 80 -17.73 4.41 -1.35
CA HIS A 80 -16.47 3.75 -1.67
C HIS A 80 -16.30 2.46 -0.83
N GLY A 81 -16.60 2.52 0.48
CA GLY A 81 -16.57 1.33 1.33
C GLY A 81 -17.56 0.25 0.91
N VAL A 82 -18.76 0.62 0.44
CA VAL A 82 -19.74 -0.35 -0.11
C VAL A 82 -19.19 -1.04 -1.36
N ALA A 83 -18.65 -0.27 -2.30
CA ALA A 83 -18.08 -0.79 -3.53
C ALA A 83 -16.89 -1.73 -3.26
N LEU A 84 -15.96 -1.30 -2.40
CA LEU A 84 -14.81 -2.12 -1.99
C LEU A 84 -15.22 -3.39 -1.24
N LYS A 85 -16.26 -3.34 -0.40
CA LYS A 85 -16.86 -4.54 0.22
C LYS A 85 -17.38 -5.51 -0.84
N GLY A 86 -18.07 -5.01 -1.87
CA GLY A 86 -18.53 -5.81 -3.01
C GLY A 86 -17.40 -6.49 -3.79
N LEU A 87 -16.25 -5.82 -3.91
CA LEU A 87 -15.01 -6.36 -4.48
C LEU A 87 -14.24 -7.29 -3.53
N LYS A 88 -14.71 -7.50 -2.29
CA LYS A 88 -14.01 -8.22 -1.22
C LYS A 88 -12.63 -7.63 -0.86
N LYS A 89 -12.40 -6.34 -1.16
CA LYS A 89 -11.21 -5.57 -0.80
C LYS A 89 -11.37 -4.99 0.61
N TYR A 90 -11.45 -5.86 1.61
CA TYR A 90 -11.88 -5.48 2.96
C TYR A 90 -10.90 -4.54 3.68
N ASP A 91 -9.59 -4.71 3.49
CA ASP A 91 -8.57 -3.81 4.06
C ASP A 91 -8.73 -2.37 3.53
N GLU A 92 -8.87 -2.22 2.21
CA GLU A 92 -9.08 -0.93 1.55
C GLU A 92 -10.41 -0.31 1.97
N ALA A 93 -11.46 -1.12 2.11
CA ALA A 93 -12.77 -0.67 2.59
C ALA A 93 -12.67 -0.07 4.00
N LEU A 94 -12.06 -0.79 4.95
CA LEU A 94 -11.90 -0.30 6.33
C LEU A 94 -11.01 0.94 6.39
N ALA A 95 -9.92 0.99 5.63
CA ALA A 95 -9.07 2.19 5.57
C ALA A 95 -9.85 3.42 5.09
N THR A 96 -10.67 3.25 4.05
CA THR A 96 -11.53 4.31 3.49
C THR A 96 -12.62 4.74 4.47
N LEU A 97 -13.31 3.79 5.11
CA LEU A 97 -14.37 4.08 6.07
C LEU A 97 -13.81 4.79 7.31
N ARG A 98 -12.65 4.36 7.80
CA ARG A 98 -11.93 5.05 8.89
C ARG A 98 -11.48 6.45 8.50
N ALA A 99 -11.18 6.69 7.23
CA ALA A 99 -10.95 8.05 6.72
C ALA A 99 -12.23 8.90 6.78
N GLY A 100 -13.37 8.34 6.39
CA GLY A 100 -14.67 8.99 6.54
C GLY A 100 -15.04 9.27 8.00
N GLN A 101 -14.73 8.35 8.94
CA GLN A 101 -14.97 8.55 10.37
C GLN A 101 -14.11 9.67 10.97
N ARG A 102 -12.96 10.01 10.36
CA ARG A 102 -12.19 11.21 10.76
C ARG A 102 -12.87 12.51 10.36
N VAL A 103 -13.74 12.47 9.34
CA VAL A 103 -14.56 13.62 8.91
C VAL A 103 -15.80 13.75 9.80
N ASP A 104 -16.51 12.62 10.00
CA ASP A 104 -17.68 12.54 10.88
C ASP A 104 -17.70 11.19 11.61
N PHE A 105 -17.26 11.20 12.87
CA PHE A 105 -17.16 9.99 13.69
C PHE A 105 -18.53 9.46 14.14
N ASN A 106 -19.57 10.31 14.16
CA ASN A 106 -20.91 9.95 14.59
C ASN A 106 -21.80 9.48 13.43
N ASN A 107 -21.24 9.38 12.22
CA ASN A 107 -22.01 8.94 11.06
C ASN A 107 -22.47 7.48 11.20
N ALA A 108 -23.77 7.29 11.40
CA ALA A 108 -24.35 5.97 11.66
C ALA A 108 -24.12 4.97 10.51
N ASP A 109 -24.14 5.42 9.26
CA ASP A 109 -23.96 4.55 8.10
C ASP A 109 -22.51 4.06 7.96
N LEU A 110 -21.53 4.95 8.19
CA LEU A 110 -20.11 4.54 8.26
C LEU A 110 -19.88 3.54 9.39
N ASN A 111 -20.38 3.85 10.59
CA ASN A 111 -20.17 3.01 11.76
C ASN A 111 -20.80 1.63 11.58
N ARG A 112 -22.01 1.55 11.00
CA ARG A 112 -22.64 0.27 10.65
C ARG A 112 -21.79 -0.52 9.65
N LEU A 113 -21.33 0.14 8.59
CA LEU A 113 -20.58 -0.54 7.53
C LEU A 113 -19.21 -1.02 8.01
N VAL A 114 -18.54 -0.29 8.91
CA VAL A 114 -17.31 -0.77 9.58
C VAL A 114 -17.59 -2.06 10.34
N THR A 115 -18.62 -2.07 11.20
CA THR A 115 -19.03 -3.27 11.96
C THR A 115 -19.36 -4.46 11.06
N GLU A 116 -19.91 -4.23 9.87
CA GLU A 116 -20.16 -5.28 8.88
C GLU A 116 -18.88 -5.81 8.21
N VAL A 117 -17.93 -4.92 7.88
CA VAL A 117 -16.73 -5.27 7.11
C VAL A 117 -15.65 -5.91 7.98
N GLU A 118 -15.50 -5.51 9.25
CA GLU A 118 -14.50 -6.05 10.17
C GLU A 118 -14.50 -7.58 10.28
N PRO A 119 -15.63 -8.27 10.51
CA PRO A 119 -15.64 -9.74 10.55
C PRO A 119 -15.35 -10.37 9.17
N LEU A 120 -15.67 -9.69 8.06
CA LEU A 120 -15.36 -10.18 6.72
C LEU A 120 -13.86 -10.11 6.44
N GLN A 121 -13.21 -9.00 6.84
CA GLN A 121 -11.76 -8.85 6.80
C GLN A 121 -11.07 -9.94 7.64
N ALA A 122 -11.50 -10.14 8.88
CA ALA A 122 -10.92 -11.15 9.77
C ALA A 122 -11.04 -12.57 9.20
N ARG A 123 -12.20 -12.93 8.62
CA ARG A 123 -12.40 -14.22 7.96
C ARG A 123 -11.53 -14.38 6.71
N ALA A 124 -11.41 -13.33 5.90
CA ALA A 124 -10.56 -13.36 4.71
C ALA A 124 -9.09 -13.55 5.08
N GLU A 125 -8.61 -12.85 6.11
CA GLU A 125 -7.25 -12.99 6.61
C GLU A 125 -7.01 -14.37 7.23
N GLN A 126 -7.97 -14.90 7.98
CA GLN A 126 -7.89 -16.27 8.52
C GLN A 126 -7.83 -17.32 7.40
N ALA A 127 -8.68 -17.21 6.38
CA ALA A 127 -8.69 -18.14 5.24
C ALA A 127 -7.37 -18.06 4.43
N LYS A 128 -6.82 -16.86 4.28
CA LYS A 128 -5.51 -16.64 3.67
C LYS A 128 -4.40 -17.34 4.47
N ARG A 129 -4.43 -17.22 5.80
CA ARG A 129 -3.45 -17.85 6.70
C ARG A 129 -3.60 -19.37 6.80
N SER A 130 -4.81 -19.92 6.70
CA SER A 130 -5.00 -21.38 6.79
C SER A 130 -4.36 -22.17 5.65
N GLY A 131 -4.09 -21.53 4.51
CA GLY A 131 -3.39 -22.13 3.37
C GLY A 131 -1.86 -22.01 3.42
N MET A 132 -1.30 -21.35 4.43
CA MET A 132 0.13 -21.06 4.50
C MET A 132 0.93 -22.16 5.22
N SER A 133 2.16 -22.37 4.77
CA SER A 133 3.15 -23.15 5.51
C SER A 133 3.56 -22.46 6.82
N SER A 134 4.20 -23.20 7.72
CA SER A 134 4.71 -22.65 8.98
C SER A 134 5.66 -21.46 8.76
N ALA A 135 6.58 -21.56 7.79
CA ALA A 135 7.50 -20.49 7.45
C ALA A 135 6.79 -19.24 6.89
N GLU A 136 5.77 -19.42 6.05
CA GLU A 136 4.95 -18.30 5.55
C GLU A 136 4.16 -17.61 6.66
N LEU A 137 3.58 -18.38 7.59
CA LEU A 137 2.90 -17.83 8.76
C LEU A 137 3.84 -17.00 9.64
N LEU A 138 5.07 -17.49 9.87
CA LEU A 138 6.09 -16.76 10.61
C LEU A 138 6.46 -15.44 9.92
N LYS A 139 6.66 -15.46 8.60
CA LYS A 139 6.88 -14.25 7.81
C LYS A 139 5.71 -13.28 7.92
N GLU A 140 4.47 -13.72 7.78
CA GLU A 140 3.31 -12.83 7.88
C GLU A 140 3.14 -12.24 9.29
N ARG A 141 3.39 -13.03 10.34
CA ARG A 141 3.45 -12.49 11.72
C ARG A 141 4.58 -11.46 11.87
N GLY A 142 5.72 -11.68 11.22
CA GLY A 142 6.80 -10.70 11.14
C GLY A 142 6.37 -9.42 10.43
N ASN A 143 5.59 -9.52 9.35
CA ASN A 143 5.02 -8.37 8.65
C ASN A 143 4.05 -7.58 9.54
N ASP A 144 3.20 -8.29 10.31
CA ASP A 144 2.28 -7.66 11.27
C ASP A 144 3.06 -6.90 12.36
N ALA A 145 4.07 -7.54 12.95
CA ALA A 145 4.94 -6.91 13.94
C ALA A 145 5.66 -5.67 13.38
N PHE A 146 6.14 -5.74 12.13
CA PHE A 146 6.77 -4.60 11.44
C PHE A 146 5.78 -3.44 11.25
N LYS A 147 4.55 -3.70 10.82
CA LYS A 147 3.51 -2.67 10.66
C LYS A 147 3.16 -2.00 11.99
N SER A 148 3.21 -2.75 13.09
CA SER A 148 3.02 -2.24 14.45
C SER A 148 4.30 -1.62 15.07
N ALA A 149 5.37 -1.43 14.28
CA ALA A 149 6.67 -0.93 14.72
C ALA A 149 7.35 -1.74 15.85
N ALA A 150 6.94 -2.99 16.05
CA ALA A 150 7.56 -3.93 16.97
C ALA A 150 8.75 -4.63 16.28
N PHE A 151 9.82 -3.86 16.00
CA PHE A 151 10.91 -4.29 15.12
C PHE A 151 11.72 -5.46 15.69
N GLU A 152 11.97 -5.49 17.00
CA GLU A 152 12.65 -6.60 17.67
C GLU A 152 11.85 -7.89 17.50
N LYS A 153 10.53 -7.82 17.71
CA LYS A 153 9.67 -8.99 17.54
C LYS A 153 9.60 -9.44 16.08
N ALA A 154 9.58 -8.49 15.14
CA ALA A 154 9.64 -8.80 13.72
C ALA A 154 10.95 -9.51 13.35
N ILE A 155 12.08 -9.07 13.92
CA ILE A 155 13.40 -9.71 13.70
C ILE A 155 13.40 -11.17 14.15
N GLU A 156 12.85 -11.47 15.33
CA GLU A 156 12.71 -12.84 15.83
C GLU A 156 11.87 -13.69 14.86
N LEU A 157 10.69 -13.20 14.47
CA LEU A 157 9.76 -13.94 13.61
C LEU A 157 10.33 -14.20 12.21
N TYR A 158 11.02 -13.22 11.62
CA TYR A 158 11.73 -13.46 10.36
C TYR A 158 12.91 -14.41 10.54
N GLY A 159 13.59 -14.39 11.69
CA GLY A 159 14.63 -15.37 12.03
C GLY A 159 14.07 -16.79 12.08
N GLU A 160 12.99 -17.01 12.82
CA GLU A 160 12.29 -18.30 12.87
C GLU A 160 11.84 -18.76 11.47
N ALA A 161 11.34 -17.85 10.62
CA ALA A 161 10.96 -18.16 9.25
C ALA A 161 12.16 -18.57 8.38
N ILE A 162 13.32 -17.94 8.56
CA ILE A 162 14.58 -18.29 7.87
C ILE A 162 15.05 -19.68 8.30
N GLU A 163 15.04 -19.99 9.60
CA GLU A 163 15.44 -21.30 10.12
C GLU A 163 14.53 -22.42 9.60
N ALA A 164 13.22 -22.13 9.49
CA ALA A 164 12.25 -23.04 8.88
C ALA A 164 12.49 -23.28 7.37
N CYS A 165 13.32 -22.44 6.72
CA CYS A 165 13.74 -22.56 5.32
C CYS A 165 15.23 -22.94 5.20
N SER A 166 15.85 -23.47 6.26
CA SER A 166 17.30 -23.78 6.29
C SER A 166 17.73 -24.79 5.23
N ASP A 167 16.82 -25.62 4.73
CA ASP A 167 17.05 -26.54 3.60
C ASP A 167 17.19 -25.81 2.25
N LYS A 168 16.61 -24.61 2.13
CA LYS A 168 16.57 -23.78 0.91
C LYS A 168 16.84 -22.31 1.23
N PRO A 169 18.07 -21.94 1.61
CA PRO A 169 18.44 -20.59 2.02
C PRO A 169 18.30 -19.52 0.92
N GLY A 170 18.27 -19.95 -0.36
CA GLY A 170 18.03 -19.09 -1.53
C GLY A 170 16.58 -19.06 -2.02
N SER A 171 15.64 -19.67 -1.29
CA SER A 171 14.23 -19.66 -1.69
C SER A 171 13.66 -18.24 -1.68
N VAL A 172 12.68 -17.97 -2.54
CA VAL A 172 12.00 -16.65 -2.59
C VAL A 172 11.48 -16.23 -1.21
N LEU A 173 10.98 -17.19 -0.42
CA LEU A 173 10.52 -16.96 0.94
C LEU A 173 11.68 -16.54 1.87
N ALA A 174 12.77 -17.30 1.88
CA ALA A 174 13.95 -16.99 2.69
C ALA A 174 14.53 -15.61 2.33
N LEU A 175 14.77 -15.33 1.05
CA LEU A 175 15.29 -14.04 0.58
C LEU A 175 14.36 -12.87 0.94
N SER A 176 13.04 -13.09 0.93
CA SER A 176 12.08 -12.10 1.42
C SER A 176 12.23 -11.87 2.93
N CYS A 177 12.40 -12.92 3.74
CA CYS A 177 12.60 -12.80 5.18
C CYS A 177 13.91 -12.08 5.52
N TYR A 178 15.02 -12.39 4.83
CA TYR A 178 16.28 -11.65 5.01
C TYR A 178 16.12 -10.16 4.67
N ASN A 179 15.48 -9.83 3.54
CA ASN A 179 15.21 -8.44 3.17
C ASN A 179 14.36 -7.71 4.22
N ASN A 180 13.31 -8.36 4.76
CA ASN A 180 12.44 -7.76 5.75
C ASN A 180 13.14 -7.62 7.12
N ARG A 181 13.96 -8.61 7.51
CA ARG A 181 14.76 -8.55 8.75
C ARG A 181 15.85 -7.48 8.65
N ALA A 182 16.48 -7.32 7.49
CA ALA A 182 17.39 -6.20 7.21
C ALA A 182 16.67 -4.85 7.36
N ALA A 183 15.41 -4.75 6.93
CA ALA A 183 14.61 -3.54 7.10
C ALA A 183 14.37 -3.20 8.58
N CYS A 184 14.07 -4.20 9.41
CA CYS A 184 13.90 -4.03 10.85
C CYS A 184 15.21 -3.60 11.52
N ASN A 185 16.31 -4.29 11.20
CA ASN A 185 17.65 -3.93 11.70
C ASN A 185 18.03 -2.49 11.34
N GLN A 186 17.64 -2.02 10.16
CA GLN A 186 17.86 -0.63 9.75
C GLN A 186 17.07 0.36 10.61
N GLN A 187 15.82 0.07 10.99
CA GLN A 187 15.04 0.92 11.91
C GLN A 187 15.68 1.03 13.29
N LEU A 188 16.38 -0.03 13.72
CA LEU A 188 17.08 -0.10 15.00
C LEU A 188 18.56 0.35 14.92
N SER A 189 18.99 0.90 13.78
CA SER A 189 20.40 1.26 13.52
C SER A 189 21.40 0.11 13.74
N ASN A 190 20.95 -1.14 13.66
CA ASN A 190 21.80 -2.32 13.75
C ASN A 190 22.49 -2.58 12.41
N PHE A 191 23.52 -1.78 12.10
CA PHE A 191 24.22 -1.84 10.81
C PHE A 191 24.84 -3.21 10.50
N SER A 192 25.34 -3.92 11.51
CA SER A 192 25.92 -5.26 11.33
C SER A 192 24.85 -6.27 10.90
N GLY A 193 23.67 -6.23 11.51
CA GLY A 193 22.51 -7.03 11.11
C GLY A 193 22.04 -6.73 9.68
N VAL A 194 21.98 -5.45 9.29
CA VAL A 194 21.64 -5.04 7.92
C VAL A 194 22.63 -5.62 6.92
N ILE A 195 23.93 -5.47 7.17
CA ILE A 195 24.99 -5.93 6.26
C ILE A 195 24.95 -7.44 6.11
N ARG A 196 24.82 -8.19 7.21
CA ARG A 196 24.73 -9.66 7.18
C ARG A 196 23.56 -10.12 6.31
N ASP A 197 22.37 -9.60 6.58
CA ASP A 197 21.15 -10.05 5.92
C ASP A 197 21.14 -9.64 4.44
N CYS A 198 21.58 -8.42 4.11
CA CYS A 198 21.67 -7.98 2.71
C CYS A 198 22.76 -8.72 1.93
N THR A 199 23.87 -9.10 2.58
CA THR A 199 24.93 -9.87 1.92
C THR A 199 24.42 -11.25 1.54
N HIS A 200 23.71 -11.94 2.44
CA HIS A 200 23.06 -13.21 2.13
C HIS A 200 22.10 -13.08 0.94
N VAL A 201 21.28 -12.02 0.89
CA VAL A 201 20.39 -11.80 -0.26
C VAL A 201 21.17 -11.66 -1.56
N LEU A 202 22.27 -10.90 -1.55
CA LEU A 202 23.07 -10.62 -2.73
C LEU A 202 23.92 -11.81 -3.20
N GLU A 203 24.14 -12.82 -2.35
CA GLU A 203 24.75 -14.10 -2.76
C GLU A 203 23.83 -14.91 -3.70
N TYR A 204 22.52 -14.76 -3.59
CA TYR A 204 21.53 -15.46 -4.43
C TYR A 204 20.87 -14.58 -5.48
N ASP A 205 20.78 -13.27 -5.23
CA ASP A 205 20.20 -12.27 -6.12
C ASP A 205 21.08 -11.00 -6.12
N GLU A 206 22.17 -11.04 -6.88
CA GLU A 206 23.14 -9.94 -6.99
C GLU A 206 22.52 -8.62 -7.46
N LYS A 207 21.38 -8.68 -8.16
CA LYS A 207 20.67 -7.51 -8.71
C LYS A 207 19.58 -6.99 -7.79
N ASN A 208 19.50 -7.48 -6.56
CA ASN A 208 18.50 -7.05 -5.60
C ASN A 208 18.68 -5.58 -5.20
N GLN A 209 17.88 -4.70 -5.79
CA GLN A 209 17.98 -3.25 -5.58
C GLN A 209 17.80 -2.84 -4.11
N LYS A 210 16.92 -3.54 -3.37
CA LYS A 210 16.65 -3.24 -1.94
C LYS A 210 17.87 -3.59 -1.09
N ALA A 211 18.44 -4.77 -1.29
CA ALA A 211 19.61 -5.22 -0.53
C ALA A 211 20.84 -4.33 -0.81
N LEU A 212 21.11 -3.98 -2.07
CA LEU A 212 22.19 -3.05 -2.44
C LEU A 212 22.04 -1.70 -1.74
N LEU A 213 20.85 -1.09 -1.80
CA LEU A 213 20.63 0.21 -1.18
C LEU A 213 20.78 0.16 0.35
N ARG A 214 20.15 -0.83 1.01
CA ARG A 214 20.22 -0.94 2.47
C ARG A 214 21.64 -1.23 2.97
N ARG A 215 22.36 -2.12 2.28
CA ARG A 215 23.76 -2.44 2.62
C ARG A 215 24.69 -1.25 2.41
N ALA A 216 24.50 -0.49 1.32
CA ALA A 216 25.23 0.74 1.09
C ALA A 216 25.05 1.76 2.23
N LEU A 217 23.80 2.01 2.64
CA LEU A 217 23.50 2.93 3.73
C LEU A 217 24.06 2.45 5.07
N ALA A 218 24.06 1.15 5.33
CA ALA A 218 24.68 0.59 6.53
C ALA A 218 26.21 0.69 6.50
N TYR A 219 26.85 0.47 5.36
CA TYR A 219 28.29 0.72 5.20
C TYR A 219 28.63 2.19 5.39
N GLU A 220 27.81 3.09 4.86
CA GLU A 220 27.99 4.53 5.06
C GLU A 220 27.87 4.91 6.54
N GLY A 221 26.88 4.39 7.26
CA GLY A 221 26.72 4.60 8.71
C GLY A 221 27.87 4.05 9.55
N LEU A 222 28.65 3.10 9.02
CA LEU A 222 29.88 2.58 9.62
C LEU A 222 31.15 3.22 9.05
N GLU A 223 31.02 4.30 8.27
CA GLU A 223 32.12 5.01 7.60
C GLU A 223 32.96 4.15 6.65
N ARG A 224 32.40 3.03 6.18
CA ARG A 224 32.99 2.13 5.18
C ARG A 224 32.68 2.63 3.76
N TYR A 225 33.05 3.88 3.48
CA TYR A 225 32.60 4.62 2.29
C TYR A 225 32.97 3.96 0.95
N ARG A 226 34.07 3.20 0.89
CA ARG A 226 34.46 2.46 -0.33
C ARG A 226 33.46 1.36 -0.68
N LEU A 227 33.03 0.59 0.32
CA LEU A 227 32.04 -0.48 0.15
C LEU A 227 30.65 0.10 -0.13
N ALA A 228 30.28 1.19 0.58
CA ALA A 228 29.04 1.91 0.30
C ALA A 228 28.98 2.39 -1.16
N LEU A 229 30.06 3.00 -1.67
CA LEU A 229 30.13 3.50 -3.04
C LEU A 229 30.06 2.38 -4.08
N GLN A 230 30.62 1.19 -3.78
CA GLN A 230 30.52 0.02 -4.64
C GLN A 230 29.07 -0.43 -4.81
N ASP A 231 28.33 -0.59 -3.71
CA ASP A 231 26.93 -1.00 -3.74
C ASP A 231 26.04 0.05 -4.43
N ILE A 232 26.28 1.36 -4.19
CA ILE A 232 25.55 2.44 -4.89
C ILE A 232 25.80 2.42 -6.40
N ARG A 233 27.03 2.15 -6.85
CA ARG A 233 27.34 2.04 -8.28
C ARG A 233 26.66 0.83 -8.91
N ALA A 234 26.68 -0.32 -8.23
CA ALA A 234 25.96 -1.51 -8.69
C ALA A 234 24.45 -1.23 -8.81
N LEU A 235 23.87 -0.53 -7.83
CA LEU A 235 22.47 -0.13 -7.85
C LEU A 235 22.13 0.79 -9.03
N LEU A 236 22.94 1.83 -9.26
CA LEU A 236 22.71 2.79 -10.35
C LEU A 236 22.97 2.17 -11.74
N ALA A 237 23.82 1.15 -11.84
CA ALA A 237 23.98 0.38 -13.08
C ALA A 237 22.70 -0.40 -13.44
N ILE A 238 21.92 -0.81 -12.44
CA ILE A 238 20.64 -1.50 -12.64
C ILE A 238 19.51 -0.50 -12.87
N ASN A 239 19.45 0.55 -12.04
CA ASN A 239 18.39 1.54 -12.08
C ASN A 239 18.96 2.96 -11.85
N PRO A 240 19.26 3.70 -12.94
CA PRO A 240 19.83 5.04 -12.85
C PRO A 240 18.90 6.10 -12.26
N SER A 241 17.58 5.85 -12.20
CA SER A 241 16.60 6.86 -11.77
C SER A 241 16.39 6.91 -10.26
N ILE A 242 17.12 6.12 -9.47
CA ILE A 242 16.98 6.11 -8.00
C ILE A 242 17.63 7.36 -7.41
N GLU A 243 16.80 8.35 -7.07
CA GLU A 243 17.25 9.65 -6.56
C GLU A 243 18.15 9.55 -5.31
N ILE A 244 17.78 8.68 -4.35
CA ILE A 244 18.55 8.46 -3.12
C ILE A 244 19.97 7.95 -3.46
N ALA A 245 20.09 7.05 -4.43
CA ALA A 245 21.36 6.48 -4.84
C ALA A 245 22.23 7.50 -5.58
N ASN A 246 21.64 8.34 -6.43
CA ASN A 246 22.34 9.45 -7.09
C ASN A 246 22.92 10.43 -6.06
N LYS A 247 22.11 10.85 -5.07
CA LYS A 247 22.58 11.71 -3.97
C LYS A 247 23.71 11.06 -3.17
N ALA A 248 23.58 9.77 -2.86
CA ALA A 248 24.62 9.01 -2.15
C ALA A 248 25.92 8.91 -2.96
N GLN A 249 25.84 8.71 -4.28
CA GLN A 249 27.02 8.54 -5.13
C GLN A 249 27.96 9.75 -5.09
N HIS A 250 27.42 10.97 -5.22
CA HIS A 250 28.22 12.20 -5.16
C HIS A 250 28.88 12.39 -3.80
N ARG A 251 28.10 12.22 -2.73
CA ARG A 251 28.58 12.36 -1.35
C ARG A 251 29.68 11.36 -1.02
N LEU A 252 29.45 10.08 -1.30
CA LEU A 252 30.41 8.99 -1.06
C LEU A 252 31.68 9.15 -1.91
N SER A 253 31.56 9.62 -3.16
CA SER A 253 32.73 9.88 -4.02
C SER A 253 33.65 10.94 -3.42
N ASN A 254 33.10 12.00 -2.81
CA ASN A 254 33.87 13.03 -2.14
C ASN A 254 34.60 12.49 -0.90
N TYR A 255 33.92 11.73 -0.05
CA TYR A 255 34.56 11.09 1.12
C TYR A 255 35.70 10.15 0.73
N VAL A 256 35.47 9.30 -0.28
CA VAL A 256 36.50 8.38 -0.77
C VAL A 256 37.71 9.14 -1.35
N ARG A 257 37.50 10.30 -1.99
CA ARG A 257 38.59 11.14 -2.50
C ARG A 257 39.41 11.76 -1.37
N GLN A 258 38.77 12.31 -0.35
CA GLN A 258 39.45 12.89 0.82
C GLN A 258 40.28 11.84 1.57
N LEU A 259 39.74 10.63 1.76
CA LEU A 259 40.47 9.52 2.38
C LEU A 259 41.71 9.07 1.59
N LYS A 260 41.76 9.29 0.27
CA LYS A 260 42.96 9.01 -0.54
C LYS A 260 44.01 10.11 -0.43
N GLN A 261 43.63 11.32 -0.04
CA GLN A 261 44.55 12.45 0.14
C GLN A 261 45.19 12.47 1.53
N ASN A 262 44.54 11.82 2.51
CA ASN A 262 44.97 11.78 3.91
C ASN A 262 45.71 10.48 4.30
N ASN A 263 45.93 9.55 3.35
CA ASN A 263 46.73 8.33 3.50
C ASN A 263 47.92 8.39 2.55
#